data_AF-A0A075I627-F1
#
_entry.id   AF-A0A075I627-F1
#
_cell.length_a   1.000
_cell.length_b   1.000
_cell.length_c   1.000
_cell.angle_alpha   90.00
_cell.angle_beta   90.00
_cell.angle_gamma   90.00
#
_symmetry.space_group_name_H-M   'P 1'
#
loop_
_entity.id
_entity.type
_entity.pdbx_description
1 polymer ?
#
loop_
_entity_poly.entity_id
_entity_poly.type
_entity_poly.pdbx_seq_one_letter_code
_entity_poly.pdbx_strand_id
1 'polypeptide(L)'
;MIFYLSIHLLSNIVKEALDGGYTKSTPVGVVYRASWNDEKIITGTLETITKKVRDQKITRTAIIIIGDVIKPKSYEYSRLYDKSFSHGFRKSRSKSSKN
;
A
#
# COMPACT_ATOMS: atom_id res chain seq x y z
N MET A 1 0.30 2.73 6.91
CA MET A 1 -1.13 2.86 7.24
C MET A 1 -1.96 2.68 5.98
N ILE A 2 -3.17 2.11 6.07
CA ILE A 2 -4.08 1.92 4.92
C ILE A 2 -5.47 2.41 5.32
N PHE A 3 -6.08 3.26 4.49
CA PHE A 3 -7.42 3.82 4.70
C PHE A 3 -8.37 3.35 3.60
N TYR A 4 -9.56 2.91 4.04
CA TYR A 4 -10.66 2.47 3.19
C TYR A 4 -11.83 3.46 3.33
N LEU A 5 -12.60 3.64 2.27
CA LEU A 5 -13.79 4.52 2.27
C LEU A 5 -13.53 5.99 2.63
N SER A 6 -12.27 6.44 2.68
CA SER A 6 -11.88 7.77 3.18
C SER A 6 -11.25 8.69 2.14
N ILE A 7 -11.35 8.40 0.83
CA ILE A 7 -10.66 9.20 -0.19
C ILE A 7 -11.10 10.67 -0.23
N HIS A 8 -12.36 10.95 0.07
CA HIS A 8 -12.88 12.31 0.21
C HIS A 8 -12.29 13.07 1.41
N LEU A 9 -11.68 12.37 2.36
CA LEU A 9 -11.00 12.92 3.54
C LEU A 9 -9.48 13.02 3.35
N LEU A 10 -8.94 12.77 2.14
CA LEU A 10 -7.49 12.68 1.90
C LEU A 10 -6.72 13.89 2.45
N SER A 11 -7.25 15.10 2.31
CA SER A 11 -6.59 16.30 2.83
C SER A 11 -6.49 16.31 4.36
N ASN A 12 -7.53 15.84 5.06
CA ASN A 12 -7.52 15.74 6.52
C ASN A 12 -6.57 14.62 6.96
N ILE A 13 -6.62 13.46 6.29
CA ILE A 13 -5.70 12.34 6.58
C ILE A 13 -4.24 12.77 6.43
N VAL A 14 -3.92 13.53 5.37
CA VAL A 14 -2.57 14.06 5.16
C VAL A 14 -2.17 14.99 6.30
N LYS A 15 -3.06 15.89 6.71
CA LYS A 15 -2.81 16.80 7.85
C LYS A 15 -2.55 16.01 9.14
N GLU A 16 -3.45 15.11 9.52
CA GLU A 16 -3.33 14.29 10.73
C GLU A 16 -2.07 13.40 10.70
N ALA A 17 -1.67 12.89 9.53
CA ALA A 17 -0.44 12.13 9.40
C ALA A 17 0.80 13.00 9.67
N LEU A 18 0.83 14.24 9.16
CA LEU A 18 1.92 15.18 9.41
C LEU A 18 1.96 15.61 10.88
N ASP A 19 0.81 15.94 11.46
CA ASP A 19 0.67 16.31 12.88
C ASP A 19 1.06 15.14 13.80
N GLY A 20 0.79 13.90 13.36
CA GLY A 20 1.21 12.66 14.02
C GLY A 20 2.69 12.28 13.83
N GLY A 21 3.50 13.13 13.18
CA GLY A 21 4.95 12.98 13.09
C GLY A 21 5.48 12.33 11.81
N TYR A 22 4.64 12.02 10.81
CA TYR A 22 5.15 11.60 9.50
C TYR A 22 5.78 12.79 8.77
N THR A 23 6.83 12.51 7.98
CA THR A 23 7.50 13.56 7.22
C THR A 23 6.75 13.87 5.92
N LYS A 24 6.87 15.09 5.40
CA LYS A 24 6.31 15.50 4.10
C LYS A 24 6.73 14.59 2.93
N SER A 25 7.90 13.98 3.02
CA SER A 25 8.46 13.06 2.02
C SER A 25 7.92 11.62 2.14
N THR A 26 7.16 11.31 3.20
CA THR A 26 6.56 9.98 3.40
C THR A 26 5.79 9.57 2.14
N PRO A 27 6.12 8.41 1.52
CA PRO A 27 5.46 7.95 0.31
C PRO A 27 3.97 7.68 0.53
N VAL A 28 3.15 8.00 -0.47
CA VAL A 28 1.72 7.73 -0.48
C VAL A 28 1.30 7.15 -1.82
N GLY A 29 0.49 6.11 -1.79
CA GLY A 29 -0.17 5.51 -2.94
C GLY A 29 -1.68 5.61 -2.78
N VAL A 30 -2.37 5.95 -3.86
CA VAL A 30 -3.83 5.92 -3.94
C VAL A 30 -4.20 5.00 -5.10
N VAL A 31 -4.92 3.92 -4.79
CA VAL A 31 -5.37 2.94 -5.79
C VAL A 31 -6.86 3.08 -5.98
N TYR A 32 -7.28 3.61 -7.12
CA TYR A 32 -8.67 3.78 -7.51
C TYR A 32 -9.17 2.55 -8.26
N ARG A 33 -10.31 1.99 -7.81
CA ARG A 33 -10.93 0.77 -8.35
C ARG A 33 -9.92 -0.36 -8.58
N ALA A 34 -9.23 -0.72 -7.50
CA ALA A 34 -8.25 -1.80 -7.52
C ALA A 34 -8.80 -3.06 -8.19
N SER A 35 -8.01 -3.69 -9.07
CA SER A 35 -8.32 -4.88 -9.90
C SER A 35 -9.36 -4.71 -11.02
N TRP A 36 -9.90 -3.50 -11.23
CA TRP A 36 -10.83 -3.24 -12.34
C TRP A 36 -10.04 -2.89 -13.61
N ASN A 37 -10.67 -3.01 -14.78
CA ASN A 37 -10.04 -2.71 -16.07
C ASN A 37 -9.54 -1.26 -16.18
N ASP A 38 -10.14 -0.36 -15.43
CA ASP A 38 -9.85 1.07 -15.40
C ASP A 38 -9.34 1.52 -14.03
N GLU A 39 -8.59 0.63 -13.38
CA GLU A 39 -7.77 0.92 -12.21
C GLU A 39 -6.82 2.09 -12.50
N LYS A 40 -6.63 2.96 -11.50
CA LYS A 40 -5.58 3.97 -11.52
C LYS A 40 -4.76 3.93 -10.25
N ILE A 41 -3.45 3.86 -10.38
CA ILE A 41 -2.51 3.99 -9.27
C ILE A 41 -1.87 5.39 -9.33
N ILE A 42 -2.09 6.19 -8.29
CA ILE A 42 -1.48 7.50 -8.14
C ILE A 42 -0.47 7.43 -7.00
N THR A 43 0.79 7.71 -7.29
CA THR A 43 1.84 7.78 -6.28
C THR A 43 2.34 9.20 -6.06
N GLY A 44 2.77 9.48 -4.84
CA GLY A 44 3.33 10.75 -4.43
C GLY A 44 3.87 10.67 -3.01
N THR A 45 3.85 11.82 -2.35
CA THR A 45 4.25 11.98 -0.96
C THR A 45 3.11 12.67 -0.20
N LEU A 46 3.17 12.72 1.14
CA LEU A 46 2.21 13.50 1.94
C LEU A 46 2.08 14.95 1.44
N GLU A 47 3.16 15.55 0.96
CA GLU A 47 3.16 16.90 0.37
C GLU A 47 2.40 17.01 -0.96
N THR A 48 2.44 15.98 -1.81
CA THR A 48 2.03 16.10 -3.22
C THR A 48 0.75 15.32 -3.57
N ILE A 49 0.38 14.32 -2.77
CA ILE A 49 -0.65 13.34 -3.13
C ILE A 49 -2.03 13.98 -3.28
N THR A 50 -2.39 14.92 -2.41
CA THR A 50 -3.70 15.60 -2.44
C THR A 50 -3.94 16.28 -3.77
N LYS A 51 -2.94 16.99 -4.31
CA LYS A 51 -3.06 17.66 -5.62
C LYS A 51 -3.23 16.65 -6.74
N LYS A 52 -2.36 15.62 -6.77
CA LYS A 52 -2.38 14.59 -7.83
C LYS A 52 -3.72 13.85 -7.91
N VAL A 53 -4.32 13.52 -6.76
CA VAL A 53 -5.62 12.86 -6.70
C VAL A 53 -6.75 13.78 -7.18
N ARG A 54 -6.72 15.07 -6.80
CA ARG A 54 -7.69 16.06 -7.27
C ARG A 54 -7.62 16.27 -8.78
N ASP A 55 -6.42 16.35 -9.35
CA ASP A 55 -6.21 16.50 -10.80
C ASP A 55 -6.82 15.31 -11.59
N GLN A 56 -6.85 14.13 -10.99
CA GLN A 56 -7.49 12.93 -11.56
C GLN A 56 -9.00 12.83 -11.29
N LYS A 57 -9.59 13.78 -10.55
CA LYS A 57 -11.02 13.82 -10.17
C LYS A 57 -11.50 12.56 -9.43
N ILE A 58 -10.63 11.93 -8.64
CA ILE A 58 -10.98 10.74 -7.86
C ILE A 58 -11.57 11.16 -6.52
N THR A 59 -12.85 10.87 -6.31
CA THR A 59 -13.60 11.25 -5.10
C THR A 59 -14.19 10.07 -4.33
N ARG A 60 -14.15 8.86 -4.89
CA ARG A 60 -14.72 7.62 -4.33
C ARG A 60 -13.93 6.39 -4.77
N THR A 61 -14.21 5.25 -4.13
CA THR A 61 -13.72 3.92 -4.54
C THR A 61 -12.20 3.86 -4.72
N ALA A 62 -11.48 4.41 -3.75
CA ALA A 62 -10.02 4.36 -3.73
C ALA A 62 -9.50 3.99 -2.34
N ILE A 63 -8.38 3.27 -2.33
CA ILE A 63 -7.63 2.90 -1.13
C ILE A 63 -6.45 3.85 -1.02
N ILE A 64 -6.25 4.45 0.15
CA ILE A 64 -5.08 5.28 0.44
C ILE A 64 -4.09 4.45 1.25
N ILE A 65 -2.82 4.44 0.85
CA ILE A 65 -1.73 3.72 1.51
C ILE A 65 -0.62 4.73 1.79
N ILE A 66 -0.27 4.91 3.07
CA ILE A 66 0.78 5.83 3.52
C ILE A 66 1.93 5.01 4.11
N GLY A 67 3.15 5.25 3.63
CA GLY A 67 4.39 4.70 4.17
C GLY A 67 5.30 4.09 3.11
N ASP A 68 6.47 3.64 3.57
CA ASP A 68 7.58 3.17 2.72
C ASP A 68 7.26 1.93 1.87
N VAL A 69 6.18 1.20 2.18
CA VAL A 69 5.67 0.11 1.34
C VAL A 69 5.36 0.55 -0.10
N ILE A 70 5.11 1.85 -0.32
CA ILE A 70 4.87 2.42 -1.65
C ILE A 70 6.18 2.62 -2.43
N LYS A 71 7.31 2.78 -1.74
CA LYS A 71 8.64 2.91 -2.36
C LYS A 71 9.68 2.11 -1.56
N PRO A 72 9.56 0.77 -1.55
CA PRO A 72 10.41 -0.07 -0.73
C PRO A 72 11.86 -0.02 -1.24
N LYS A 73 12.83 0.03 -0.33
CA LYS A 73 14.27 -0.03 -0.68
C LYS A 73 14.69 -1.42 -1.17
N SER A 74 14.08 -2.45 -0.59
CA SER A 74 14.23 -3.84 -0.97
C SER A 74 12.86 -4.52 -0.92
N TYR A 75 12.67 -5.54 -1.74
CA TYR A 75 11.44 -6.30 -1.80
C TYR A 75 11.73 -7.77 -1.55
N GLU A 76 11.01 -8.37 -0.62
CA GLU A 76 11.02 -9.81 -0.38
C GLU A 76 9.58 -10.31 -0.47
N TYR A 77 9.41 -11.47 -1.11
CA TYR A 77 8.11 -12.09 -1.18
C TYR A 77 7.70 -12.63 0.19
N SER A 78 6.42 -12.47 0.52
CA SER A 78 5.84 -13.13 1.68
C SER A 78 6.04 -14.64 1.58
N ARG A 79 6.66 -15.23 2.60
CA ARG A 79 6.83 -16.68 2.70
C ARG A 79 5.54 -17.40 3.08
N LEU A 80 4.45 -16.68 3.33
CA LEU A 80 3.16 -17.24 3.76
C LEU A 80 2.69 -18.38 2.85
N TYR A 81 2.92 -18.28 1.54
CA TYR A 81 2.57 -19.31 0.56
C TYR A 81 3.77 -20.06 -0.03
N ASP A 82 5.00 -19.74 0.38
CA ASP A 82 6.21 -20.44 -0.08
C ASP A 82 6.17 -21.91 0.36
N LYS A 83 6.22 -22.84 -0.61
CA LYS A 83 6.17 -24.29 -0.36
C LYS A 83 7.33 -24.82 0.48
N SER A 84 8.45 -24.10 0.50
CA SER A 84 9.65 -24.44 1.27
C SER A 84 9.63 -23.92 2.70
N PHE A 85 8.68 -23.04 3.04
CA PHE A 85 8.53 -22.45 4.36
C PHE A 85 7.46 -23.17 5.18
N SER A 86 7.84 -23.61 6.39
CA SER A 86 6.90 -24.13 7.38
C SER A 86 6.40 -23.00 8.26
N HIS A 87 5.10 -22.95 8.52
CA HIS A 87 4.49 -22.09 9.55
C HIS A 87 3.45 -22.90 10.35
N GLY A 88 2.79 -22.26 11.33
CA GLY A 88 1.95 -22.96 12.33
C GLY A 88 0.85 -23.87 11.77
N PHE A 89 0.37 -23.62 10.54
CA PHE A 89 -0.71 -24.38 9.91
C PHE A 89 -0.28 -25.12 8.62
N ARG A 90 1.01 -25.09 8.26
CA ARG A 90 1.50 -25.71 7.02
C ARG A 90 2.96 -26.11 7.16
N LYS A 91 3.26 -27.40 6.97
CA LYS A 91 4.64 -27.89 6.87
C LYS A 91 5.18 -27.69 5.46
N SER A 92 6.46 -27.34 5.35
CA SER A 92 7.14 -27.22 4.07
C SER A 92 7.19 -28.58 3.37
N ARG A 93 7.02 -28.55 2.05
CA ARG A 93 7.28 -29.70 1.17
C ARG A 93 8.73 -29.61 0.72
N SER A 94 9.68 -29.77 1.63
CA SER A 94 11.05 -30.10 1.19
C SER A 94 11.03 -31.55 0.72
N LYS A 95 11.55 -31.83 -0.48
CA LYS A 95 11.79 -33.22 -0.90
C LYS A 95 12.78 -33.80 0.10
N SER A 96 12.34 -34.77 0.91
CA SER A 96 13.26 -35.59 1.68
C SER A 96 14.17 -36.31 0.69
N SER A 97 15.43 -35.91 0.62
CA SER A 97 16.47 -36.73 0.02
C SER A 97 16.58 -37.98 0.89
N LYS A 98 15.88 -39.05 0.49
CA LYS A 98 16.18 -40.39 0.98
C LYS A 98 17.55 -40.74 0.41
N ASN A 99 18.58 -40.63 1.25
CA ASN A 99 19.79 -41.43 1.09
C ASN A 99 19.46 -42.87 1.47
#